data_AF-A0A3D3AJR2-F1
#
_entry.id   AF-A0A3D3AJR2-F1
#
_cell.length_a   1.000
_cell.length_b   1.000
_cell.length_c   1.000
_cell.angle_alpha   90.00
_cell.angle_beta   90.00
_cell.angle_gamma   90.00
#
_symmetry.space_group_name_H-M   'P 1'
#
loop_
_entity.id
_entity.type
_entity.pdbx_description
1 polymer ?
#
loop_
_entity_poly.entity_id
_entity_poly.type
_entity_poly.pdbx_seq_one_letter_code
_entity_poly.pdbx_strand_id
1 'polypeptide(L)'
;MNQNSKTLPQWVVNLFFVIGIFSAVAFRIIIVFQYFQPQWVRLVWYIGVTGYVFFFLYRYLISRKRKKMIDDRNLIGKLSSGAALSSEDQEALLYLVSSIKKSKENINYIFIFLLSIIAVMFDLILLFL
;
A
#
# COMPACT_ATOMS: atom_id res chain seq x y z
N MET A 1 1.49 31.43 -9.18
CA MET A 1 2.58 30.50 -9.58
C MET A 1 2.14 29.08 -9.32
N ASN A 2 2.04 28.27 -10.38
CA ASN A 2 1.51 26.90 -10.34
C ASN A 2 2.62 25.93 -9.90
N GLN A 3 2.89 25.86 -8.60
CA GLN A 3 3.94 25.00 -8.02
C GLN A 3 3.37 23.59 -7.80
N ASN A 4 3.59 22.73 -8.80
CA ASN A 4 3.42 21.29 -8.66
C ASN A 4 4.36 20.78 -7.56
N SER A 5 3.87 20.71 -6.32
CA SER A 5 4.41 19.76 -5.34
C SER A 5 4.42 18.41 -6.05
N LYS A 6 5.62 17.88 -6.35
CA LYS A 6 5.80 16.66 -7.15
C LYS A 6 5.31 15.44 -6.35
N THR A 7 4.01 15.37 -6.14
CA THR A 7 3.28 14.17 -5.73
C THR A 7 3.44 13.15 -6.84
N LEU A 8 3.51 11.87 -6.48
CA LEU A 8 3.64 10.82 -7.47
C LEU A 8 2.49 10.91 -8.49
N PRO A 9 2.75 10.59 -9.77
CA PRO A 9 1.71 10.54 -10.78
C PRO A 9 0.60 9.57 -10.35
N GLN A 10 -0.66 9.95 -10.60
CA GLN A 10 -1.82 9.15 -10.19
C GLN A 10 -1.81 7.73 -10.77
N TRP A 11 -1.25 7.56 -11.97
CA TRP A 11 -1.11 6.26 -12.62
C TRP A 11 -0.17 5.32 -11.84
N VAL A 12 0.90 5.83 -11.23
CA VAL A 12 1.82 5.04 -10.39
C VAL A 12 1.08 4.53 -9.15
N VAL A 13 0.32 5.42 -8.50
CA VAL A 13 -0.48 5.06 -7.33
C VAL A 13 -1.50 3.97 -7.68
N ASN A 14 -2.17 4.10 -8.83
CA ASN A 14 -3.15 3.11 -9.31
C ASN A 14 -2.49 1.77 -9.68
N LEU A 15 -1.32 1.80 -10.32
CA LEU A 15 -0.57 0.59 -10.68
C LEU A 15 -0.22 -0.24 -9.44
N PHE A 16 0.42 0.38 -8.44
CA PHE A 16 0.78 -0.33 -7.21
C PHE A 16 -0.45 -0.75 -6.40
N PHE A 17 -1.55 0.02 -6.46
CA PHE A 17 -2.82 -0.40 -5.88
C PHE A 17 -3.34 -1.70 -6.51
N VAL A 18 -3.36 -1.77 -7.85
CA VAL A 18 -3.79 -2.96 -8.58
C VAL A 18 -2.87 -4.16 -8.31
N ILE A 19 -1.54 -3.95 -8.29
CA ILE A 19 -0.57 -5.01 -7.94
C ILE A 19 -0.86 -5.55 -6.54
N GLY A 20 -1.13 -4.68 -5.56
CA GLY A 20 -1.48 -5.09 -4.19
C GLY A 20 -2.74 -5.97 -4.14
N ILE A 21 -3.79 -5.58 -4.88
CA ILE A 21 -5.03 -6.35 -5.01
C ILE A 21 -4.79 -7.72 -5.63
N PHE A 22 -4.11 -7.78 -6.78
CA PHE A 22 -3.84 -9.04 -7.46
C PHE A 22 -3.01 -9.99 -6.60
N SER A 23 -2.01 -9.45 -5.90
CA SER A 23 -1.18 -10.24 -4.99
C SER A 23 -1.99 -10.78 -3.81
N ALA A 24 -2.87 -9.96 -3.23
CA ALA A 24 -3.77 -10.39 -2.17
C ALA A 24 -4.68 -11.53 -2.63
N VAL A 25 -5.30 -11.40 -3.81
CA VAL A 25 -6.13 -12.46 -4.43
C VAL A 25 -5.30 -13.72 -4.66
N ALA A 26 -4.09 -13.60 -5.23
CA ALA A 26 -3.22 -14.72 -5.52
C ALA A 26 -2.94 -15.57 -4.27
N PHE A 27 -2.66 -14.95 -3.12
CA PHE A 27 -2.45 -15.72 -1.90
C PHE A 27 -3.70 -16.42 -1.38
N ARG A 28 -4.89 -15.82 -1.56
CA ARG A 28 -6.14 -16.41 -1.05
C ARG A 28 -6.65 -17.52 -1.96
N ILE A 29 -6.44 -17.42 -3.28
CA ILE A 29 -6.84 -18.46 -4.23
C ILE A 29 -5.94 -19.71 -4.17
N ILE A 30 -4.77 -19.64 -3.51
CA ILE A 30 -3.93 -20.83 -3.25
C ILE A 30 -4.72 -21.93 -2.54
N ILE A 31 -5.61 -21.57 -1.61
CA ILE A 31 -6.48 -22.53 -0.90
C ILE A 31 -7.33 -23.33 -1.91
N VAL A 32 -7.94 -22.63 -2.86
CA VAL A 32 -8.76 -23.25 -3.91
C VAL A 32 -7.88 -24.13 -4.82
N PHE A 33 -6.72 -23.64 -5.26
CA PHE A 33 -5.83 -24.43 -6.10
C PHE A 33 -5.25 -25.64 -5.38
N GLN A 34 -5.02 -25.56 -4.08
CA GLN A 34 -4.54 -26.67 -3.27
C GLN A 34 -5.54 -27.84 -3.26
N TYR A 35 -6.85 -27.55 -3.28
CA TYR A 35 -7.88 -28.59 -3.32
C TYR A 35 -8.13 -29.11 -4.74
N PHE A 36 -8.33 -28.22 -5.72
CA PHE A 36 -8.80 -28.62 -7.06
C PHE A 36 -7.69 -28.89 -8.08
N GLN A 37 -6.58 -28.14 -8.03
CA GLN A 37 -5.53 -28.19 -9.05
C GLN A 37 -4.14 -27.85 -8.46
N PRO A 38 -3.55 -28.75 -7.65
CA PRO A 38 -2.35 -28.44 -6.84
C PRO A 38 -1.14 -27.96 -7.65
N GLN A 39 -1.06 -28.35 -8.91
CA GLN A 39 -0.02 -27.93 -9.86
C GLN A 39 0.08 -26.42 -10.05
N TRP A 40 -1.02 -25.66 -9.89
CA TRP A 40 -1.03 -24.20 -10.04
C TRP A 40 -0.55 -23.46 -8.80
N VAL A 41 -0.48 -24.11 -7.63
CA VAL A 41 -0.12 -23.47 -6.35
C VAL A 41 1.22 -22.74 -6.45
N ARG A 42 2.25 -23.38 -7.01
CA ARG A 42 3.58 -22.76 -7.15
C ARG A 42 3.56 -21.53 -8.05
N LEU A 43 2.91 -21.63 -9.21
CA LEU A 43 2.83 -20.52 -10.17
C LEU A 43 2.13 -19.31 -9.55
N VAL A 44 0.99 -19.54 -8.91
CA VAL A 44 0.20 -18.49 -8.25
C VAL A 44 0.94 -17.89 -7.07
N TRP A 45 1.65 -18.72 -6.30
CA TRP A 45 2.51 -18.26 -5.22
C TRP A 45 3.62 -17.35 -5.72
N TYR A 46 4.33 -17.71 -6.81
CA TYR A 46 5.37 -16.84 -7.39
C TYR A 46 4.81 -15.49 -7.84
N ILE A 47 3.64 -15.48 -8.48
CA ILE A 47 2.95 -14.24 -8.87
C ILE A 47 2.59 -13.40 -7.64
N GLY A 48 2.00 -14.03 -6.62
CA GLY A 48 1.59 -13.37 -5.38
C GLY A 48 2.77 -12.77 -4.61
N VAL A 49 3.85 -13.54 -4.42
CA VAL A 49 5.07 -13.09 -3.73
C VAL A 49 5.71 -11.94 -4.49
N THR A 50 5.90 -12.08 -5.80
CA THR A 50 6.54 -11.05 -6.62
C THR A 50 5.75 -9.75 -6.56
N GLY A 51 4.43 -9.82 -6.71
CA GLY A 51 3.58 -8.64 -6.62
C GLY A 51 3.62 -7.99 -5.23
N TYR A 52 3.63 -8.77 -4.15
CA TYR A 52 3.82 -8.23 -2.80
C TYR A 52 5.19 -7.60 -2.58
N VAL A 53 6.28 -8.17 -3.10
CA VAL A 53 7.62 -7.57 -3.00
C VAL A 53 7.60 -6.16 -3.59
N PHE A 54 7.10 -5.99 -4.81
CA PHE A 54 7.02 -4.69 -5.45
C PHE A 54 6.05 -3.74 -4.75
N PHE A 55 4.88 -4.24 -4.34
CA PHE A 55 3.90 -3.46 -3.60
C PHE A 55 4.49 -2.93 -2.30
N PHE A 56 5.04 -3.78 -1.44
CA PHE A 56 5.58 -3.34 -0.15
C PHE A 56 6.84 -2.49 -0.30
N LEU A 57 7.68 -2.74 -1.31
CA LEU A 57 8.82 -1.87 -1.61
C LEU A 57 8.36 -0.45 -1.93
N TYR A 58 7.35 -0.28 -2.80
CA TYR A 58 6.76 1.02 -3.10
C TYR A 58 6.24 1.72 -1.84
N ARG A 59 5.50 0.98 -0.99
CA ARG A 59 4.92 1.52 0.26
C ARG A 59 6.03 1.95 1.22
N TYR A 60 7.09 1.15 1.33
CA TYR A 60 8.27 1.44 2.13
C TYR A 60 8.97 2.72 1.67
N LEU A 61 9.27 2.85 0.37
CA LEU A 61 9.96 4.02 -0.18
C LEU A 61 9.18 5.32 0.07
N ILE A 62 7.86 5.30 -0.10
CA ILE A 62 7.01 6.47 0.15
C ILE A 62 6.93 6.80 1.63
N SER A 63 6.74 5.81 2.49
CA SER A 63 6.75 6.02 3.94
C SER A 63 8.08 6.61 4.41
N ARG A 64 9.21 6.06 3.94
CA ARG A 64 10.55 6.56 4.25
C ARG A 64 10.77 7.98 3.77
N LYS A 65 10.35 8.32 2.55
CA LYS A 65 10.44 9.69 2.01
C LYS A 65 9.64 10.67 2.87
N ARG A 66 8.42 10.30 3.30
CA ARG A 66 7.59 11.13 4.19
C ARG A 66 8.27 11.37 5.54
N LYS A 67 8.74 10.31 6.21
CA LYS A 67 9.44 10.41 7.50
C LYS A 67 10.69 11.29 7.41
N LYS A 68 11.54 11.04 6.40
CA LYS A 68 12.74 11.83 6.18
C LYS A 68 12.44 13.32 5.99
N MET A 69 11.38 13.69 5.24
CA MET A 69 11.00 15.10 5.11
C MET A 69 10.52 15.75 6.40
N ILE A 70 9.90 14.98 7.30
CA ILE A 70 9.49 15.47 8.63
C ILE A 70 10.73 15.73 9.48
N ASP A 71 11.68 14.81 9.48
CA ASP A 71 12.90 14.86 10.30
C ASP A 71 13.87 15.95 9.79
N ASP A 72 14.18 15.96 8.49
CA ASP A 72 15.14 16.90 7.87
C ASP A 72 14.74 18.37 8.08
N ARG A 73 13.44 18.65 8.25
CA ARG A 73 12.90 20.00 8.43
C ARG A 73 12.43 20.31 9.85
N ASN A 74 12.55 19.34 10.76
CA ASN A 74 12.01 19.38 12.12
C ASN A 74 10.56 19.91 12.15
N LEU A 75 9.71 19.41 11.25
CA LEU A 75 8.36 19.95 11.05
C LEU A 75 7.49 19.81 12.30
N ILE A 76 7.61 18.68 13.01
CA ILE A 76 6.89 18.44 14.27
C ILE A 76 7.32 19.48 15.31
N GLY A 77 8.62 19.67 15.51
CA GLY A 77 9.13 20.65 16.48
C GLY A 77 8.64 22.06 16.20
N LYS A 78 8.70 22.51 14.93
CA LYS A 78 8.24 23.85 14.53
C LYS A 78 6.73 24.04 14.73
N LEU A 79 5.92 23.03 14.38
CA LEU A 79 4.47 23.06 14.58
C LEU A 79 4.11 23.09 16.07
N SER A 80 4.78 22.28 16.89
CA SER A 80 4.53 22.21 18.34
C SER A 80 4.95 23.48 19.08
N SER A 81 6.02 24.15 18.65
CA SER A 81 6.50 25.40 19.28
C SER A 81 5.82 26.66 18.75
N GLY A 82 4.91 26.55 17.77
CA GLY A 82 4.32 27.71 17.09
C GLY A 82 5.34 28.53 16.28
N ALA A 83 6.46 27.94 15.89
CA ALA A 83 7.48 28.62 15.10
C ALA A 83 6.96 28.95 13.69
N ALA A 84 7.43 30.06 13.12
CA ALA A 84 7.08 30.43 11.76
C ALA A 84 7.55 29.35 10.76
N LEU A 85 6.64 28.91 9.89
CA LEU A 85 6.94 27.96 8.82
C LEU A 85 7.46 28.72 7.60
N SER A 86 8.64 28.33 7.12
CA SER A 86 9.15 28.80 5.83
C SER A 86 8.25 28.35 4.67
N SER A 87 8.38 29.00 3.51
CA SER A 87 7.66 28.60 2.29
C SER A 87 7.95 27.14 1.93
N GLU A 88 9.19 26.70 2.10
CA GLU A 88 9.59 25.32 1.82
C GLU A 88 9.02 24.32 2.84
N ASP A 89 8.83 24.72 4.11
CA ASP A 89 8.16 23.90 5.11
C ASP A 89 6.67 23.74 4.80
N GLN A 90 6.02 24.81 4.34
CA GLN A 90 4.62 24.78 3.90
C GLN A 90 4.43 23.85 2.69
N GLU A 91 5.33 23.92 1.71
CA GLU A 91 5.31 23.00 0.55
C GLU A 91 5.52 21.54 0.97
N ALA A 92 6.45 21.28 1.89
CA ALA A 92 6.69 19.95 2.43
C ALA A 92 5.45 19.41 3.16
N LEU A 93 4.81 20.22 4.00
CA LEU A 93 3.56 19.89 4.69
C LEU A 93 2.44 19.59 3.70
N LEU A 94 2.28 20.43 2.67
CA LEU A 94 1.28 20.24 1.62
C LEU A 94 1.52 18.92 0.87
N TYR A 95 2.77 18.59 0.54
CA TYR A 95 3.12 17.28 -0.03
C TYR A 95 2.76 16.14 0.93
N LEU A 96 3.11 16.23 2.21
CA LEU A 96 2.85 15.17 3.19
C LEU A 96 1.35 14.89 3.31
N VAL A 97 0.53 15.91 3.56
CA VAL A 97 -0.92 15.77 3.73
C VAL A 97 -1.59 15.32 2.43
N SER A 98 -1.21 15.91 1.28
CA SER A 98 -1.76 15.49 -0.02
C SER A 98 -1.39 14.05 -0.38
N SER A 99 -0.17 13.61 -0.06
CA SER A 99 0.27 12.24 -0.29
C SER A 99 -0.47 11.23 0.58
N ILE A 100 -0.82 11.58 1.82
CA ILE A 100 -1.66 10.75 2.71
C ILE A 100 -3.06 10.65 2.11
N LYS A 101 -3.68 11.77 1.74
CA LYS A 101 -5.04 11.80 1.17
C LYS A 101 -5.17 11.03 -0.14
N LYS A 102 -4.19 11.10 -1.03
CA LYS A 102 -4.19 10.37 -2.32
C LYS A 102 -3.93 8.87 -2.17
N SER A 103 -3.38 8.44 -1.04
CA SER A 103 -2.96 7.06 -0.85
C SER A 103 -4.17 6.13 -0.71
N LYS A 104 -4.21 5.04 -1.49
CA LYS A 104 -5.29 4.04 -1.47
C LYS A 104 -5.05 2.93 -0.44
N GLU A 105 -4.32 3.23 0.63
CA GLU A 105 -3.88 2.27 1.64
C GLU A 105 -5.05 1.57 2.33
N ASN A 106 -6.01 2.39 2.79
CA ASN A 106 -7.16 1.91 3.55
C ASN A 106 -8.00 0.95 2.71
N ILE A 107 -8.10 1.19 1.40
CA ILE A 107 -8.81 0.31 0.47
C ILE A 107 -8.08 -1.04 0.35
N ASN A 108 -6.75 -1.04 0.25
CA ASN A 108 -5.99 -2.28 0.25
C ASN A 108 -6.15 -3.05 1.56
N TYR A 109 -6.19 -2.36 2.71
CA TYR A 109 -6.37 -3.02 4.00
C TYR A 109 -7.74 -3.68 4.13
N ILE A 110 -8.83 -2.95 3.81
CA ILE A 110 -10.17 -3.54 3.89
C ILE A 110 -10.33 -4.69 2.89
N PHE A 111 -9.75 -4.57 1.69
CA PHE A 111 -9.82 -5.63 0.68
C PHE A 111 -9.08 -6.90 1.12
N ILE A 112 -7.84 -6.76 1.63
CA ILE A 112 -7.08 -7.89 2.19
C ILE A 112 -7.84 -8.52 3.35
N PHE A 113 -8.41 -7.71 4.26
CA PHE A 113 -9.17 -8.18 5.40
C PHE A 113 -10.38 -9.02 4.96
N LEU A 114 -11.24 -8.47 4.10
CA LEU A 114 -12.43 -9.17 3.59
C LEU A 114 -12.07 -10.44 2.83
N LEU A 115 -11.09 -10.39 1.93
CA LEU A 115 -10.63 -11.58 1.22
C LEU A 115 -10.09 -12.66 2.16
N SER A 116 -9.42 -12.27 3.25
CA SER A 116 -8.89 -13.23 4.21
C SER A 116 -10.01 -13.94 4.96
N ILE A 117 -11.06 -13.22 5.37
CA ILE A 117 -12.26 -13.83 5.98
C ILE A 117 -12.87 -14.83 5.00
N ILE A 118 -13.12 -14.41 3.76
CA ILE A 118 -13.72 -15.25 2.72
C ILE A 118 -12.87 -16.51 2.50
N ALA A 119 -11.55 -16.35 2.37
CA ALA A 119 -10.62 -17.45 2.14
C ALA A 119 -10.64 -18.49 3.27
N VAL A 120 -10.64 -18.03 4.52
CA VAL A 120 -10.74 -18.92 5.70
C VAL A 120 -12.10 -19.63 5.74
N MET A 121 -13.19 -18.92 5.46
CA MET A 121 -14.52 -19.55 5.39
C MET A 121 -14.58 -20.63 4.31
N PHE A 122 -14.03 -20.36 3.12
CA PHE A 122 -13.95 -21.34 2.04
C PHE A 122 -13.12 -22.56 2.42
N ASP A 123 -11.96 -22.36 3.06
CA ASP A 123 -11.10 -23.45 3.53
C ASP A 123 -11.84 -24.36 4.52
N LEU A 124 -12.52 -23.76 5.50
CA LEU A 124 -13.32 -24.50 6.48
C LEU A 124 -14.46 -25.27 5.82
N ILE A 125 -15.17 -24.67 4.87
CA ILE A 125 -16.25 -25.34 4.12
C ILE A 125 -15.69 -26.55 3.37
N LEU A 126 -14.55 -26.40 2.68
CA LEU A 126 -13.90 -27.48 1.94
C LEU A 126 -13.35 -28.60 2.85
N LEU A 127 -12.98 -28.27 4.09
CA LEU A 127 -12.50 -29.25 5.07
C LEU A 127 -13.62 -30.18 5.57
N PHE A 128 -14.85 -29.67 5.67
CA PHE A 128 -16.01 -30.43 6.16
C PHE A 128 -16.87 -31.07 5.05
N LEU A 129 -16.51 -30.84 3.77
CA LEU A 129 -17.13 -31.41 2.58
C LEU A 129 -16.37 -32.66 2.11
#